data_AF-A0A967RKW9-F1
#
_entry.id   AF-A0A967RKW9-F1
#
_cell.length_a   1.000
_cell.length_b   1.000
_cell.length_c   1.000
_cell.angle_alpha   90.00
_cell.angle_beta   90.00
_cell.angle_gamma   90.00
#
_symmetry.space_group_name_H-M   'P 1'
#
loop_
_entity.id
_entity.type
_entity.pdbx_description
1 polymer ?
#
loop_
_entity_poly.entity_id
_entity_poly.type
_entity_poly.pdbx_seq_one_letter_code
_entity_poly.pdbx_strand_id
1 'polypeptide(L)' 'MLKPGNTYEEVISNFCWEIPEHYNIALDICDKWADQPDRVALIYENESGQV' A
#
# COMPACT_ATOMS: atom_id res chain seq x y z
N MET A 1 0.72 11.56 -4.42
CA MET A 1 1.85 11.38 -3.47
C MET A 1 1.87 12.55 -2.49
N LEU A 2 2.25 12.33 -1.22
CA LEU A 2 2.31 13.42 -0.23
C LEU A 2 3.38 14.44 -0.63
N LYS A 3 3.00 15.72 -0.72
CA LYS A 3 3.95 16.80 -1.01
C LYS A 3 4.54 17.32 0.31
N PRO A 4 5.85 17.60 0.38
CA PRO A 4 6.45 18.24 1.55
C PRO A 4 5.78 19.59 1.86
N GLY A 5 5.61 19.90 3.13
CA GLY A 5 5.12 21.17 3.64
C GLY A 5 5.77 21.49 4.97
N ASN A 6 5.80 22.77 5.34
CA ASN A 6 6.42 23.24 6.59
C ASN A 6 5.45 23.20 7.77
N THR A 7 4.15 23.05 7.52
CA THR A 7 3.12 22.88 8.55
C THR A 7 2.19 21.72 8.22
N TYR A 8 1.49 21.23 9.25
CA TYR A 8 0.48 20.18 9.08
C TYR A 8 -0.64 20.62 8.13
N GLU A 9 -1.09 21.86 8.26
CA GLU A 9 -2.15 22.45 7.44
C GLU A 9 -1.75 22.54 5.95
N GLU A 10 -0.48 22.88 5.67
CA GLU A 10 0.06 22.94 4.32
C GLU A 10 0.10 21.53 3.68
N VAL A 11 0.53 20.52 4.44
CA VAL A 11 0.59 19.13 3.95
C VAL A 11 -0.81 18.60 3.64
N ILE A 12 -1.78 18.83 4.53
CA ILE A 12 -3.16 18.37 4.34
C ILE A 12 -3.82 19.07 3.15
N SER A 13 -3.70 20.39 3.03
CA SER A 13 -4.32 21.16 1.95
C SER A 13 -3.75 20.82 0.56
N ASN A 14 -2.47 20.46 0.49
CA ASN A 14 -1.81 20.09 -0.77
C ASN A 14 -1.99 18.62 -1.16
N PHE A 15 -2.52 17.78 -0.28
CA PHE A 15 -2.70 16.37 -0.55
C PHE A 15 -3.93 16.14 -1.44
N CYS A 16 -3.72 15.47 -2.57
CA CYS A 16 -4.79 15.05 -3.47
C CYS A 16 -4.54 13.61 -3.92
N TRP A 17 -5.58 12.78 -3.89
CA TRP A 17 -5.54 11.42 -4.42
C TRP A 17 -5.62 11.47 -5.95
N GLU A 18 -4.63 10.88 -6.61
CA GLU A 18 -4.67 10.61 -8.05
C GLU A 18 -5.32 9.25 -8.26
N ILE A 19 -6.65 9.23 -8.41
CA ILE A 19 -7.43 8.01 -8.55
C ILE A 19 -7.58 7.70 -10.05
N PRO A 20 -7.08 6.55 -10.54
CA PRO A 20 -7.26 6.16 -11.94
C PRO A 20 -8.71 5.76 -12.23
N GLU A 21 -9.15 5.89 -13.48
CA GLU A 21 -10.50 5.52 -13.94
C GLU A 21 -10.80 4.02 -13.70
N HIS A 22 -9.78 3.18 -13.84
CA HIS A 22 -9.83 1.76 -13.54
C HIS A 22 -8.74 1.40 -12.56
N TYR A 23 -9.12 0.80 -11.44
CA TYR A 23 -8.21 0.33 -10.40
C TYR A 23 -8.62 -1.06 -9.93
N ASN A 24 -7.66 -1.97 -9.80
CA ASN A 24 -7.88 -3.29 -9.21
C ASN A 24 -6.77 -3.58 -8.19
N ILE A 25 -7.14 -3.55 -6.91
CA ILE A 25 -6.20 -3.81 -5.81
C ILE A 25 -5.63 -5.23 -5.83
N ALA A 26 -6.39 -6.23 -6.31
CA ALA A 26 -5.91 -7.61 -6.38
C ALA A 26 -4.75 -7.73 -7.38
N LEU A 27 -4.80 -6.97 -8.47
CA LEU A 27 -3.72 -6.91 -9.44
C LEU A 27 -2.44 -6.33 -8.81
N ASP A 28 -2.56 -5.18 -8.14
CA ASP A 28 -1.40 -4.48 -7.56
C ASP A 28 -0.75 -5.22 -6.39
N ILE A 29 -1.55 -5.92 -5.58
CA ILE A 29 -1.11 -6.57 -4.35
C ILE A 29 -0.77 -8.05 -4.57
N CYS A 30 -1.46 -8.75 -5.46
CA CYS A 30 -1.25 -10.18 -5.70
C CYS A 30 -0.65 -10.44 -7.09
N ASP A 31 -1.40 -10.16 -8.16
CA ASP A 31 -1.04 -10.64 -9.50
C ASP A 31 0.28 -10.05 -10.02
N LYS A 32 0.57 -8.79 -9.68
CA LYS A 32 1.83 -8.10 -10.00
C LYS A 32 3.07 -8.84 -9.50
N TRP A 33 2.91 -9.67 -8.46
CA TRP A 33 4.00 -10.39 -7.81
C TRP A 33 3.95 -11.89 -8.04
N ALA A 34 2.95 -12.39 -8.79
CA ALA A 34 2.74 -13.82 -8.99
C ALA A 34 3.95 -14.54 -9.64
N ASP A 35 4.75 -13.83 -10.44
CA ASP A 35 5.97 -14.36 -11.07
C ASP A 35 7.17 -14.44 -10.11
N GLN A 36 7.02 -14.06 -8.84
CA GLN A 36 8.04 -14.13 -7.80
C GLN A 36 7.61 -15.10 -6.68
N PRO A 37 7.54 -16.42 -6.95
CA PRO A 37 6.94 -17.39 -6.04
C PRO A 37 7.69 -17.53 -4.71
N ASP A 38 8.99 -17.24 -4.69
CA ASP A 38 9.83 -17.32 -3.48
C ASP A 38 9.70 -16.08 -2.58
N ARG A 39 8.97 -15.05 -3.02
CA ARG A 39 8.76 -13.84 -2.21
C ARG A 39 7.73 -14.11 -1.13
N VAL A 40 8.10 -13.83 0.13
CA VAL A 40 7.16 -13.90 1.26
C VAL A 40 6.02 -12.90 1.06
N ALA A 41 4.79 -13.42 0.95
CA ALA A 41 3.58 -12.61 0.77
C ALA A 41 2.96 -12.18 2.10
N LEU A 42 2.96 -13.06 3.10
CA LEU A 42 2.36 -12.82 4.41
C LEU A 42 3.16 -13.55 5.48
N ILE A 43 3.38 -12.86 6.60
CA ILE A 43 3.81 -13.44 7.87
C ILE A 43 2.59 -13.32 8.78
N TYR A 44 2.09 -14.44 9.31
CA TYR A 44 0.90 -14.48 10.14
C TYR A 44 1.28 -14.97 11.52
N GLU A 45 0.87 -14.25 12.56
CA GLU A 45 1.01 -14.68 13.95
C GLU A 45 -0.37 -15.03 14.51
N ASN A 46 -0.50 -16.19 15.15
CA ASN A 46 -1.74 -16.63 15.77
C ASN A 46 -1.91 -16.06 17.19
N GLU A 47 -3.09 -16.28 17.79
CA GLU A 47 -3.43 -15.78 19.14
C GLU A 47 -2.52 -16.32 20.26
N SER A 48 -1.80 -17.41 20.02
CA SER A 48 -0.82 -18.00 20.95
C SER A 48 0.59 -17.44 20.78
N GLY A 49 0.79 -16.47 19.88
CA GLY A 49 2.09 -15.87 19.58
C GLY A 49 3.00 -16.73 18.69
N GLN A 50 2.42 -17.65 17.91
CA GLN A 50 3.17 -18.47 16.95
C GLN A 50 3.06 -17.86 15.56
N VAL A 51 4.21 -17.65 14.93
CA VAL A 51 4.38 -17.18 13.55
C VAL A 51 4.48 -18.35 12.57
#